data_AF-A0A954XTR5-F1
#
_entry.id   AF-A0A954XTR5-F1
#
_cell.length_a   1.000
_cell.length_b   1.000
_cell.length_c   1.000
_cell.angle_alpha   90.00
_cell.angle_beta   90.00
_cell.angle_gamma   90.00
#
_symmetry.space_group_name_H-M   'P 1'
#
loop_
_entity.id
_entity.type
_entity.pdbx_description
1 polymer ?
#
loop_
_entity_poly.entity_id
_entity_poly.type
_entity_poly.pdbx_seq_one_letter_code
_entity_poly.pdbx_strand_id
1 'polypeptide(L)' 'MNVNIEGNENWGVCPKCGEPVLRNAETGVAEPCANCASEASPEGGALGMGAIAVGILAIAAVLYLCIKLLL' A
#
# COMPACT_ATOMS: atom_id res chain seq x y z
N MET A 1 -19.11 3.31 19.38
CA MET A 1 -18.28 2.60 20.36
C MET A 1 -17.26 3.60 20.86
N ASN A 2 -17.43 4.13 22.07
CA ASN A 2 -16.45 5.05 22.65
C ASN A 2 -15.32 4.22 23.25
N VAL A 3 -14.15 4.24 22.61
CA VAL A 3 -12.95 3.60 23.16
C VAL A 3 -12.51 4.46 24.34
N ASN A 4 -12.74 3.96 25.55
CA ASN A 4 -12.36 4.63 26.78
C ASN A 4 -10.87 4.32 27.07
N ILE A 5 -9.99 5.28 26.81
CA ILE A 5 -8.51 5.18 26.98
C ILE A 5 -8.09 5.80 28.33
N GLU A 6 -8.94 5.74 29.37
CA GLU A 6 -8.65 6.37 30.67
C GLU A 6 -7.68 5.55 31.57
N GLY A 7 -6.93 4.58 31.03
CA GLY A 7 -6.07 3.72 31.86
C GLY A 7 -4.85 3.11 31.19
N ASN A 8 -4.42 3.59 30.02
CA ASN A 8 -3.22 3.07 29.37
C ASN A 8 -2.38 4.23 28.84
N GLU A 9 -1.29 4.56 29.56
CA GLU A 9 -0.38 5.66 29.19
C GLU A 9 0.35 5.43 27.84
N ASN A 10 0.20 4.24 27.27
CA ASN A 10 0.86 3.79 26.05
C ASN A 10 -0.02 3.93 24.80
N TRP A 11 -1.06 4.76 24.85
CA TRP A 11 -1.88 5.11 23.68
C TRP A 11 -1.88 6.61 23.42
N GLY A 12 -1.83 6.97 22.15
CA GLY A 12 -2.00 8.32 21.65
C GLY A 12 -2.94 8.35 20.45
N VAL A 13 -3.03 9.52 19.82
CA VAL A 13 -3.85 9.73 18.62
C VAL A 13 -2.94 10.15 17.47
N CYS A 14 -3.10 9.54 16.30
CA CYS A 14 -2.38 9.95 15.10
C CYS A 14 -2.82 11.37 14.70
N PRO A 15 -1.88 12.34 14.55
CA PRO A 15 -2.24 13.72 14.18
C PRO A 15 -2.76 13.86 12.74
N LYS A 16 -2.64 12.82 11.90
CA LYS A 16 -3.08 12.85 10.50
C LYS A 16 -4.49 12.31 10.29
N CYS A 17 -4.77 11.10 10.79
CA CYS A 17 -6.07 10.44 10.58
C CYS A 17 -6.95 10.40 11.84
N GLY A 18 -6.45 10.81 13.00
CA GLY A 18 -7.21 10.78 14.25
C GLY A 18 -7.41 9.37 14.84
N GLU A 19 -6.78 8.34 14.30
CA GLU A 19 -6.88 6.98 14.83
C GLU A 19 -6.01 6.77 16.08
N PRO A 20 -6.42 5.84 16.98
CA PRO A 20 -5.61 5.46 18.12
C PRO A 20 -4.31 4.80 17.64
N VAL A 21 -3.18 5.26 18.17
CA VAL A 21 -1.85 4.70 17.92
C VAL A 21 -1.21 4.30 19.23
N LEU A 22 -0.41 3.24 19.19
CA LEU A 22 0.41 2.84 20.31
C LEU A 22 1.57 3.82 20.49
N ARG A 23 1.91 4.11 21.74
CA ARG A 23 3.05 4.90 22.16
C ARG A 23 4.00 4.01 22.95
N ASN A 24 5.28 4.10 22.63
CA ASN A 24 6.30 3.41 23.39
C ASN A 24 6.38 4.02 24.81
N ALA A 25 6.21 3.17 25.82
CA ALA A 25 6.18 3.54 27.23
C ALA A 25 7.46 4.25 27.73
N GLU A 26 8.61 3.84 27.18
CA GLU A 26 9.94 4.22 27.66
C GLU A 26 10.44 5.52 27.01
N THR A 27 10.06 5.75 25.75
CA THR A 27 10.51 6.89 24.93
C THR A 27 9.42 7.92 24.68
N GLY A 28 8.15 7.59 24.94
CA GLY A 28 6.99 8.43 24.64
C GLY A 28 6.71 8.62 23.14
N VAL A 29 7.47 7.94 22.28
CA VAL A 29 7.36 8.05 20.82
C VAL A 29 6.16 7.24 20.34
N ALA A 30 5.30 7.86 19.53
CA ALA A 30 4.18 7.16 18.89
C ALA A 30 4.69 6.27 17.76
N GLU A 31 4.18 5.05 17.69
CA GLU A 31 4.43 4.14 16.58
C GLU A 31 3.88 4.71 15.26
N PRO A 32 4.49 4.36 14.12
CA PRO A 32 4.00 4.81 12.82
C PRO A 32 2.55 4.36 12.62
N CYS A 33 1.67 5.31 12.28
CA CYS A 33 0.28 5.01 12.00
C CYS A 33 0.19 4.15 10.74
N ALA A 34 -0.20 2.89 10.88
CA ALA A 34 -0.29 1.93 9.78
C ALA A 34 -1.23 2.41 8.66
N ASN A 35 -2.30 3.13 9.02
CA ASN A 35 -3.24 3.67 8.05
C ASN A 35 -2.59 4.77 7.20
N CYS A 36 -1.89 5.71 7.84
CA CYS A 36 -1.14 6.76 7.13
C CYS A 36 0.10 6.24 6.40
N ALA A 37 0.71 5.15 6.85
CA ALA A 37 1.84 4.52 6.18
C ALA A 37 1.42 3.81 4.88
N SER A 38 0.17 3.33 4.81
CA SER A 38 -0.39 2.68 3.63
C SER A 38 -0.70 3.66 2.49
N GLU A 39 -0.79 4.97 2.79
CA GLU A 39 -1.00 6.06 1.83
C GLU A 39 0.26 6.35 1.00
N ALA A 40 1.42 5.88 1.45
CA ALA A 40 2.73 6.29 0.96
C ALA A 40 3.44 5.22 0.11
N SER A 41 2.71 4.43 -0.67
CA SER A 41 3.34 3.65 -1.75
C SER A 41 2.67 3.87 -3.11
N PRO A 42 2.85 5.07 -3.72
CA PRO A 42 2.46 5.33 -5.11
C PRO A 42 3.28 4.53 -6.14
N GLU A 43 4.36 3.87 -5.70
CA GLU A 43 5.34 3.20 -6.55
C GLU A 43 4.92 1.79 -7.03
N GLY A 44 3.93 1.15 -6.39
CA GLY A 44 3.43 -0.17 -6.82
C GLY A 44 2.38 -0.14 -7.95
N GLY A 45 1.63 0.95 -8.10
CA GLY A 45 0.48 1.01 -9.01
C GLY A 45 0.84 1.35 -10.47
N ALA A 46 1.80 2.27 -10.66
CA ALA A 46 2.16 2.76 -12.00
C ALA A 46 3.06 1.77 -12.77
N LEU A 47 4.00 1.11 -12.08
CA LEU A 47 4.89 0.12 -12.69
C LEU A 47 4.17 -1.20 -12.99
N GLY A 48 3.20 -1.60 -12.16
CA GLY A 48 2.42 -2.83 -12.38
C GLY A 48 1.53 -2.77 -13.63
N MET A 49 0.82 -1.66 -13.84
CA MET A 49 -0.06 -1.48 -15.00
C MET A 49 0.72 -1.40 -16.33
N GLY A 50 1.89 -0.76 -16.32
CA GLY A 50 2.78 -0.70 -17.49
C GLY A 50 3.32 -2.07 -17.90
N ALA A 51 3.73 -2.89 -16.93
CA ALA A 51 4.24 -4.24 -17.19
C ALA A 51 3.18 -5.17 -17.80
N ILE A 52 1.92 -5.07 -17.34
CA ILE A 52 0.81 -5.86 -17.86
C ILE A 52 0.52 -5.49 -19.33
N ALA A 53 0.47 -4.19 -19.64
CA ALA A 53 0.21 -3.73 -21.02
C ALA A 53 1.31 -4.19 -22.00
N VAL A 54 2.58 -4.11 -21.59
CA VAL A 54 3.72 -4.58 -22.40
C VAL A 54 3.66 -6.11 -22.59
N GLY A 55 3.33 -6.85 -21.54
CA GLY A 55 3.16 -8.31 -21.62
C GLY A 55 2.09 -8.74 -22.61
N ILE A 56 0.91 -8.08 -22.60
CA ILE A 56 -0.19 -8.39 -23.52
C ILE A 56 0.21 -8.10 -24.97
N LEU A 57 0.87 -6.97 -25.24
CA LEU A 57 1.32 -6.61 -26.58
C LEU A 57 2.36 -7.59 -27.13
N ALA A 58 3.30 -8.05 -26.29
CA ALA A 58 4.29 -9.05 -26.68
C ALA A 58 3.63 -10.39 -27.05
N ILE A 59 2.66 -10.86 -26.24
CA ILE A 59 1.92 -12.09 -26.54
C ILE A 59 1.14 -11.97 -27.85
N ALA A 60 0.46 -10.84 -28.07
CA ALA A 60 -0.29 -10.59 -29.30
C ALA A 60 0.63 -10.60 -30.54
N ALA A 61 1.82 -9.99 -30.46
CA ALA A 61 2.80 -9.96 -31.55
C ALA A 61 3.32 -11.37 -31.89
N VAL A 62 3.62 -12.20 -30.87
CA VAL A 62 4.06 -13.58 -31.07
C VAL A 62 2.95 -14.40 -31.74
N LEU A 63 1.72 -14.31 -31.24
CA LEU A 63 0.57 -15.01 -31.84
C LEU A 63 0.36 -14.59 -33.29
N TYR A 64 0.46 -13.30 -33.59
CA TYR A 64 0.35 -12.80 -34.96
C TYR A 64 1.42 -13.39 -35.89
N LEU A 65 2.68 -13.43 -35.45
CA LEU A 65 3.77 -14.03 -36.22
C LEU A 65 3.57 -15.53 -36.43
N CYS A 66 3.15 -16.27 -35.40
CA CYS A 66 2.84 -17.70 -35.52
C CYS A 66 1.76 -17.96 -36.57
N ILE A 67 0.67 -17.17 -36.55
CA ILE A 67 -0.40 -17.30 -37.54
C ILE A 67 0.11 -16.97 -38.95
N LYS A 68 0.92 -15.91 -39.09
CA LYS A 68 1.52 -15.51 -40.37
C LYS A 68 2.53 -16.49 -40.94
N LEU A 69 3.20 -17.28 -40.10
CA LEU A 69 4.13 -18.33 -40.53
C LEU A 69 3.41 -19.64 -40.89
N LEU A 70 2.18 -19.83 -40.42
CA LEU A 70 1.33 -20.99 -40.70
C LEU A 70 0.44 -20.83 -41.94
N LEU A 71 0.35 -19.61 -42.50
CA LEU A 71 -0.45 -19.21 -43.67
C LEU A 71 0.46 -18.92 -44.87
#